data_AF-A0A7W9WP93-F1
#
_entry.id   AF-A0A7W9WP93-F1
#
_cell.length_a   1.000
_cell.length_b   1.000
_cell.length_c   1.000
_cell.angle_alpha   90.00
_cell.angle_beta   90.00
_cell.angle_gamma   90.00
#
_symmetry.space_group_name_H-M   'P 1'
#
loop_
_entity.id
_entity.type
_entity.pdbx_description
1 polymer ?
#
loop_
_entity_poly.entity_id
_entity_poly.type
_entity_poly.pdbx_seq_one_letter_code
_entity_poly.pdbx_strand_id
1 'polypeptide(L)'
;MRVHIAFAAPTRLWRRTLDVPEGTTVGQALALSGFAEEFPEFTDHPPAMGVYGERCDARRVLREDDRVELYRPLVFDPLESRRRRAAHRQDAGRRPAEADN
;
A
#
# COMPACT_ATOMS: atom_id res chain seq x y z
N MET A 1 -16.51 10.81 -16.89
CA MET A 1 -15.40 9.89 -17.14
C MET A 1 -15.42 8.74 -16.17
N ARG A 2 -15.10 7.53 -16.64
CA ARG A 2 -15.01 6.34 -15.80
C ARG A 2 -13.60 6.19 -15.25
N VAL A 3 -13.48 5.96 -13.95
CA VAL A 3 -12.20 5.73 -13.27
C VAL A 3 -12.30 4.52 -12.36
N HIS A 4 -11.16 3.90 -12.06
CA HIS A 4 -11.07 2.72 -11.22
C HIS A 4 -10.18 2.98 -10.01
N ILE A 5 -10.58 2.49 -8.85
CA ILE A 5 -9.76 2.53 -7.63
C ILE A 5 -9.57 1.12 -7.13
N ALA A 6 -8.34 0.76 -6.77
CA ALA A 6 -7.98 -0.54 -6.26
C ALA A 6 -7.12 -0.42 -5.00
N PHE A 7 -7.46 -1.23 -3.98
CA PHE A 7 -6.68 -1.39 -2.76
C PHE A 7 -6.50 -2.88 -2.45
N ALA A 8 -5.26 -3.31 -2.35
CA ALA A 8 -4.92 -4.68 -1.97
C ALA A 8 -4.90 -4.80 -0.44
N ALA A 9 -6.07 -4.98 0.17
CA ALA A 9 -6.18 -5.26 1.60
C ALA A 9 -5.56 -6.63 1.94
N PRO A 10 -5.18 -6.89 3.21
CA PRO A 10 -4.55 -8.15 3.60
C PRO A 10 -5.35 -9.41 3.25
N THR A 11 -6.68 -9.32 3.32
CA THR A 11 -7.58 -10.48 3.19
C THR A 11 -8.33 -10.50 1.86
N ARG A 12 -8.35 -9.40 1.11
CA ARG A 12 -9.09 -9.29 -0.15
C ARG A 12 -8.61 -8.13 -1.01
N LEU A 13 -8.95 -8.19 -2.29
CA LEU A 13 -8.84 -7.05 -3.19
C LEU A 13 -10.12 -6.21 -3.09
N TRP A 14 -9.96 -4.95 -2.68
CA TRP A 14 -11.03 -3.96 -2.73
C TRP A 14 -10.93 -3.15 -4.01
N ARG A 15 -12.04 -3.02 -4.74
CA ARG A 15 -12.11 -2.26 -5.99
C ARG A 15 -13.43 -1.52 -6.13
N ARG A 16 -13.36 -0.32 -6.68
CA ARG A 16 -14.51 0.49 -7.07
C ARG A 16 -14.32 1.05 -8.47
N THR A 17 -15.41 1.12 -9.22
CA THR A 17 -15.49 1.85 -10.47
C THR A 17 -16.43 3.01 -10.23
N LEU A 18 -16.01 4.21 -10.62
CA LEU A 18 -16.76 5.44 -10.41
C LEU A 18 -16.95 6.15 -11.74
N ASP A 19 -18.13 6.71 -11.97
CA ASP A 19 -18.37 7.68 -13.03
C ASP A 19 -18.31 9.07 -12.39
N VAL A 20 -17.29 9.86 -12.75
CA VAL A 20 -16.97 11.16 -12.15
C VAL A 20 -16.90 12.26 -13.22
N PRO A 21 -17.12 13.55 -12.87
CA PRO A 21 -16.93 14.66 -13.80
C PRO A 21 -15.50 14.76 -14.32
N GLU A 22 -15.30 15.26 -15.53
CA GLU A 22 -13.96 15.59 -16.03
C GLU A 22 -13.27 16.61 -15.12
N GLY A 23 -11.95 16.49 -14.97
CA GLY A 23 -11.18 17.33 -14.03
C GLY A 23 -11.16 16.84 -12.58
N THR A 24 -11.87 15.75 -12.26
CA THR A 24 -11.85 15.14 -10.93
C THR A 24 -10.42 14.70 -10.56
N THR A 25 -10.00 15.02 -9.35
CA THR A 25 -8.68 14.63 -8.84
C THR A 25 -8.68 13.26 -8.16
N VAL A 26 -7.49 12.67 -8.00
CA VAL A 26 -7.29 11.42 -7.25
C VAL A 26 -7.96 11.48 -5.87
N GLY A 27 -7.77 12.57 -5.12
CA GLY A 27 -8.35 12.73 -3.79
C GLY A 27 -9.87 12.82 -3.80
N GLN A 28 -10.45 13.51 -4.78
CA GLN A 28 -11.90 13.58 -4.94
C GLN A 28 -12.49 12.22 -5.31
N ALA A 29 -11.88 11.50 -6.25
CA ALA A 29 -12.31 10.14 -6.60
C ALA A 29 -12.20 9.19 -5.40
N LEU A 30 -11.14 9.31 -4.60
CA LEU A 30 -10.99 8.52 -3.37
C LEU A 30 -12.09 8.83 -2.36
N ALA A 31 -12.43 10.10 -2.15
CA ALA A 31 -13.53 10.49 -1.26
C ALA A 31 -14.88 9.96 -1.75
N LEU A 32 -15.16 10.04 -3.06
CA LEU A 32 -16.38 9.52 -3.67
C LEU A 32 -16.49 7.98 -3.64
N SER A 33 -15.37 7.28 -3.45
CA SER A 33 -15.33 5.82 -3.47
C SER A 33 -15.85 5.13 -2.21
N GLY A 34 -16.08 5.88 -1.13
CA GLY A 34 -16.42 5.34 0.19
C GLY A 34 -15.24 4.64 0.88
N PHE A 35 -14.00 4.84 0.41
CA PHE A 35 -12.82 4.17 0.96
C PHE A 35 -12.65 4.41 2.47
N ALA A 36 -12.88 5.63 2.94
CA ALA A 36 -12.76 5.97 4.37
C ALA A 36 -13.82 5.28 5.24
N GLU A 37 -15.00 4.96 4.69
CA GLU A 37 -16.04 4.23 5.40
C GLU A 37 -15.68 2.74 5.54
N GLU A 38 -15.05 2.17 4.51
CA GLU A 38 -14.69 0.75 4.48
C GLU A 38 -13.34 0.46 5.14
N PHE A 39 -12.45 1.46 5.23
CA PHE A 39 -11.16 1.40 5.89
C PHE A 39 -10.89 2.64 6.77
N PRO A 40 -11.58 2.75 7.92
CA PRO A 40 -11.46 3.91 8.82
C PRO A 40 -10.03 4.18 9.30
N GLU A 41 -9.17 3.16 9.34
CA GLU A 41 -7.76 3.26 9.75
C GLU A 41 -6.92 4.17 8.83
N PHE A 42 -7.40 4.48 7.63
CA PHE A 42 -6.74 5.38 6.68
C PHE A 42 -7.34 6.79 6.64
N THR A 43 -8.27 7.12 7.54
CA THR A 43 -8.94 8.43 7.56
C THR A 43 -7.97 9.58 7.87
N ASP A 44 -7.16 9.43 8.91
CA ASP A 44 -6.17 10.45 9.31
C ASP A 44 -4.88 10.39 8.47
N HIS A 45 -4.61 9.20 7.91
CA HIS A 45 -3.40 8.90 7.16
C HIS A 45 -3.74 8.16 5.87
N PRO A 46 -4.11 8.89 4.79
CA PRO A 46 -4.46 8.26 3.54
C PRO A 46 -3.26 7.46 2.98
N PRO A 47 -3.51 6.31 2.34
CA PRO A 47 -2.46 5.46 1.78
C PRO A 47 -1.69 6.22 0.69
N ALA A 48 -0.45 5.79 0.43
CA ALA A 48 0.24 6.28 -0.76
C ALA A 48 -0.53 5.86 -2.01
N MET A 49 -0.60 6.74 -3.01
CA MET A 49 -1.42 6.52 -4.20
C MET A 49 -0.55 6.52 -5.45
N GLY A 50 -0.98 5.78 -6.46
CA GLY A 50 -0.39 5.81 -7.79
C GLY A 50 -1.42 5.68 -8.89
N VAL A 51 -1.05 6.12 -10.09
CA VAL A 51 -1.83 5.89 -11.31
C VAL A 51 -0.91 5.16 -12.29
N TYR A 52 -1.30 3.96 -12.74
CA TYR A 52 -0.48 3.09 -13.59
C TYR A 52 0.96 2.83 -13.07
N GLY A 53 1.10 2.57 -11.76
CA GLY A 53 2.40 2.33 -11.13
C GLY A 53 3.25 3.57 -10.87
N GLU A 54 2.80 4.76 -11.29
CA GLU A 54 3.46 6.03 -11.01
C GLU A 54 2.87 6.66 -9.74
N ARG A 55 3.70 6.88 -8.72
CA ARG A 55 3.27 7.54 -7.48
C ARG A 55 2.74 8.94 -7.77
N CYS A 56 1.59 9.29 -7.21
CA CYS A 56 0.95 10.58 -7.41
C CYS A 56 0.43 11.21 -6.12
N ASP A 57 0.19 12.52 -6.19
CA ASP A 57 -0.49 13.28 -5.14
C ASP A 57 -2.01 13.27 -5.34
N ALA A 58 -2.75 13.55 -4.26
CA ALA A 58 -4.21 13.69 -4.25
C ALA A 58 -4.73 14.74 -5.26
N ARG A 59 -3.91 15.72 -5.65
CA ARG A 59 -4.26 16.78 -6.60
C ARG A 59 -4.13 16.38 -8.07
N ARG A 60 -3.55 15.22 -8.39
CA ARG A 60 -3.44 14.75 -9.78
C ARG A 60 -4.84 14.64 -10.39
N VAL A 61 -5.05 15.30 -11.52
CA VAL A 61 -6.29 15.20 -12.29
C VAL A 61 -6.33 13.85 -13.00
N LEU A 62 -7.45 13.15 -12.88
CA LEU A 62 -7.68 11.85 -13.52
C LEU A 62 -8.13 12.01 -14.98
N ARG A 63 -7.92 10.96 -15.76
CA ARG A 63 -8.38 10.80 -17.14
C ARG A 63 -9.33 9.60 -17.23
N GLU A 64 -10.02 9.49 -18.37
CA GLU A 64 -10.84 8.32 -18.69
C GLU A 64 -10.03 7.03 -18.55
N ASP A 65 -10.65 6.01 -17.94
CA ASP A 65 -10.09 4.69 -17.66
C ASP A 65 -8.85 4.68 -16.76
N ASP A 66 -8.49 5.80 -16.11
CA ASP A 66 -7.40 5.81 -15.13
C ASP A 66 -7.70 4.84 -13.98
N ARG A 67 -6.65 4.10 -13.59
CA ARG A 67 -6.67 3.26 -12.40
C ARG A 67 -5.80 3.85 -11.30
N VAL A 68 -6.46 4.27 -10.22
CA VAL A 68 -5.84 4.66 -8.96
C VAL A 68 -5.54 3.41 -8.13
N GLU A 69 -4.29 3.28 -7.73
CA GLU A 69 -3.76 2.18 -6.93
C GLU A 69 -3.40 2.73 -5.54
N LEU A 70 -3.99 2.14 -4.50
CA LEU A 70 -3.73 2.50 -3.10
C LEU A 70 -2.72 1.52 -2.51
N TYR A 71 -1.59 2.03 -2.02
CA TYR A 71 -0.49 1.24 -1.47
C TYR A 71 -0.57 1.18 0.06
N ARG A 72 -0.28 0.00 0.60
CA ARG A 72 -0.21 -0.20 2.06
C ARG A 72 1.07 0.41 2.63
N PRO A 73 1.01 1.06 3.81
CA PRO A 73 2.20 1.42 4.54
C PRO A 73 2.98 0.16 4.93
N LEU A 74 4.31 0.26 4.93
CA LEU A 74 5.17 -0.83 5.40
C LEU A 74 4.98 -1.00 6.91
N VAL A 75 4.49 -2.16 7.33
CA VAL A 75 4.23 -2.52 8.75
C VAL A 75 5.52 -2.90 9.50
N PHE A 76 6.68 -2.38 9.07
CA PHE A 76 7.94 -2.66 9.75
C PHE A 76 8.28 -1.55 10.73
N ASP A 77 8.22 -1.86 12.02
CA ASP A 77 8.98 -1.12 13.02
C ASP A 77 10.48 -1.27 12.68
N PRO A 78 11.19 -0.17 12.34
CA PRO A 78 12.61 -0.21 11.98
C PRO A 78 13.50 -0.85 13.07
N LEU A 79 13.07 -0.80 14.34
CA LEU A 79 13.80 -1.30 15.49
C LEU A 79 13.76 -2.83 15.58
N GLU A 80 12.59 -3.43 15.32
CA GLU A 80 12.41 -4.88 15.39
C GLU A 80 13.12 -5.58 14.20
N SER A 81 13.09 -4.95 13.02
CA SER A 81 13.82 -5.40 11.83
C SER A 81 15.33 -5.45 12.04
N ARG A 82 15.89 -4.45 12.74
CA ARG A 82 17.31 -4.42 13.13
C ARG A 82 17.65 -5.55 14.12
N ARG A 83 16.82 -5.79 15.14
CA ARG A 83 17.02 -6.88 16.11
C ARG A 83 17.00 -8.26 15.46
N ARG A 84 16.02 -8.55 14.59
CA ARG A 84 15.90 -9.84 13.90
C ARG A 84 17.10 -10.12 12.97
N ARG A 85 17.63 -9.09 12.28
CA ARG A 85 18.86 -9.24 11.46
C ARG A 85 20.13 -9.47 12.29
N ALA A 86 20.22 -8.91 13.49
CA ALA A 86 21.35 -9.15 14.37
C ALA A 86 21.36 -10.58 14.94
N ALA A 87 20.19 -11.13 15.30
CA ALA A 87 20.07 -12.50 15.81
C ALA A 87 20.46 -13.56 14.76
N HIS A 88 20.04 -13.37 13.50
CA HIS A 88 20.33 -14.34 12.43
C HIS A 88 21.82 -14.43 12.03
N ARG A 89 22.65 -13.43 12.40
CA ARG A 89 24.11 -13.48 12.22
C ARG A 89 24.84 -14.23 13.33
N GLN A 90 24.21 -14.44 14.49
CA GLN A 90 24.82 -15.16 15.60
C GLN A 90 24.63 -16.68 15.47
N ASP A 91 23.52 -17.10 14.86
CA ASP A 91 23.22 -18.54 14.64
C ASP A 91 24.06 -19.16 13.50
N ALA A 92 24.38 -18.40 12.46
CA ALA A 92 25.21 -18.89 11.35
C ALA A 92 26.69 -19.11 11.73
N GLY A 93 27.11 -18.65 12.91
CA GLY A 93 28.47 -18.79 13.43
C GLY A 93 28.68 -19.98 14.39
N ARG A 94 27.63 -20.73 14.74
CA ARG A 94 27.70 -21.83 15.71
C ARG A 94 27.32 -23.16 15.06
N ARG A 95 28.11 -23.58 14.07
CA ARG A 95 28.26 -25.01 13.75
C ARG A 95 29.38 -25.55 14.63
N PRO A 96 29.12 -26.52 15.53
CA PRO A 96 30.19 -27.20 16.23
C PRO A 96 31.04 -27.99 15.22
N ALA A 97 32.36 -27.88 15.38
CA ALA A 97 33.34 -28.67 14.65
C ALA A 97 33.19 -30.17 15.01
N GLU A 98 33.51 -30.99 14.02
CA GLU A 98 33.80 -32.42 14.02
C GLU A 98 33.94 -33.13 15.38
N ALA A 99 33.30 -34.29 15.49
CA ALA A 99 33.83 -35.43 16.23
C ALA A 99 33.82 -36.64 15.29
N ASP A 100 34.99 -36.89 14.73
CA ASP A 100 35.43 -38.13 14.08
C ASP A 100 35.70 -39.18 15.18
N ASN A 101 35.11 -40.38 15.03
CA ASN A 101 35.63 -41.72 15.39
C ASN A 101 34.49 -42.76 15.47
#